data_AF-A0A7R9XPY7-F1
#
_entry.id   AF-A0A7R9XPY7-F1
#
_cell.length_a   1.000
_cell.length_b   1.000
_cell.length_c   1.000
_cell.angle_alpha   90.00
_cell.angle_beta   90.00
_cell.angle_gamma   90.00
#
_symmetry.space_group_name_H-M   'P 1'
#
loop_
_entity.id
_entity.type
_entity.pdbx_description
1 polymer ?
#
loop_
_entity_poly.entity_id
_entity_poly.type
_entity_poly.pdbx_seq_one_letter_code
_entity_poly.pdbx_strand_id
1 'polypeptide(L)'
;RVLNDLSEGRQPTHAWLGIQMVTLTPAMSREFNSLANASGVLPLTYGALVVSVAPNGPAARAGVRIGDVIAYADGAPVPTMARLQELVEEAPVGHPMRLTIFRYQFKPALWQRILGKPAIPPPVKSEEVEVLMGDLRDASSFW
;
A
#
# COMPACT_ATOMS: atom_id res chain seq x y z
N ARG A 1 24.39 4.51 -8.57
CA ARG A 1 23.98 5.82 -9.14
C ARG A 1 24.23 7.00 -8.19
N VAL A 2 24.10 6.83 -6.87
CA VAL A 2 24.29 7.87 -5.83
C VAL A 2 25.61 8.66 -5.87
N LEU A 3 26.72 8.05 -6.30
CA LEU A 3 28.04 8.72 -6.29
C LEU A 3 28.21 9.82 -7.35
N ASN A 4 27.38 9.84 -8.40
CA ASN A 4 27.48 10.83 -9.47
C ASN A 4 26.59 12.07 -9.22
N ASP A 5 25.55 11.95 -8.39
CA ASP A 5 24.60 13.05 -8.14
C ASP A 5 25.15 14.07 -7.13
N LEU A 6 26.01 13.63 -6.21
CA LEU A 6 26.64 14.49 -5.19
C LEU A 6 27.69 15.44 -5.75
N SER A 7 28.30 15.12 -6.90
CA SER A 7 29.32 15.97 -7.54
C SER A 7 28.72 17.12 -8.38
N GLU A 8 27.44 17.05 -8.74
CA GLU A 8 26.75 18.05 -9.56
C GLU A 8 25.88 19.03 -8.75
N GLY A 9 25.88 18.94 -7.41
CA GLY A 9 25.07 19.79 -6.53
C GLY A 9 23.55 19.58 -6.66
N ARG A 10 23.12 18.53 -7.37
CA ARG A 10 21.71 18.15 -7.47
C ARG A 10 21.37 17.26 -6.29
N GLN A 11 20.44 17.70 -5.44
CA GLN A 11 19.90 16.81 -4.41
C GLN A 11 19.19 15.63 -5.09
N PRO A 12 19.47 14.38 -4.69
CA PRO A 12 18.80 13.23 -5.29
C PRO A 12 17.29 13.36 -5.11
N THR A 13 16.56 13.34 -6.22
CA THR A 13 15.09 13.33 -6.20
C THR A 13 14.65 11.94 -5.76
N HIS A 14 13.98 11.85 -4.61
CA HIS A 14 13.46 10.59 -4.10
C HIS A 14 11.96 10.53 -4.41
N ALA A 15 11.55 9.47 -5.07
CA ALA A 15 10.14 9.24 -5.34
C ALA A 15 9.39 8.85 -4.06
N TRP A 16 8.11 9.20 -4.00
CA TRP A 16 7.27 9.01 -2.82
C TRP A 16 5.86 8.54 -3.19
N LEU A 17 5.33 7.55 -2.45
CA LEU A 17 3.97 7.05 -2.62
C LEU A 17 2.95 7.73 -1.68
N GLY A 18 3.37 8.21 -0.51
CA GLY A 18 2.43 8.72 0.49
C GLY A 18 1.66 7.64 1.25
N ILE A 19 2.34 6.55 1.61
CA ILE A 19 1.78 5.48 2.46
C ILE A 19 2.74 5.12 3.60
N GLN A 20 2.17 4.72 4.73
CA GLN A 20 2.90 3.93 5.73
C GLN A 20 2.51 2.48 5.59
N MET A 21 3.49 1.61 5.79
CA MET A 21 3.34 0.19 5.57
C MET A 21 4.04 -0.63 6.65
N VAL A 22 3.56 -1.86 6.82
CA VAL A 22 4.23 -2.92 7.58
C VAL A 22 4.28 -4.18 6.73
N THR A 23 5.26 -5.05 6.96
CA THR A 23 5.30 -6.36 6.29
C THR A 23 4.15 -7.24 6.79
N LEU A 24 3.32 -7.74 5.88
CA LEU A 24 2.31 -8.75 6.19
C LEU A 24 3.01 -10.09 6.47
N THR A 25 2.86 -10.60 7.69
CA THR A 25 3.38 -11.92 8.05
C THR A 25 2.32 -13.01 7.90
N PRO A 26 2.71 -14.30 7.79
CA PRO A 26 1.75 -15.40 7.80
C PRO A 26 0.90 -15.44 9.07
N ALA A 27 1.45 -15.02 10.22
CA ALA A 27 0.71 -14.93 11.48
C ALA A 27 -0.38 -13.85 11.41
N MET A 28 -0.04 -12.65 10.92
CA MET A 28 -1.02 -11.57 10.71
C MET A 28 -2.10 -11.97 9.70
N SER A 29 -1.73 -12.62 8.59
CA SER A 29 -2.69 -13.13 7.60
C SER A 29 -3.67 -14.13 8.24
N ARG A 30 -3.19 -15.08 9.05
CA ARG A 30 -4.05 -16.00 9.80
C ARG A 30 -4.97 -15.27 10.78
N GLU A 31 -4.43 -14.28 11.50
CA GLU A 31 -5.22 -13.49 12.44
C GLU A 31 -6.32 -12.71 11.71
N PHE A 32 -6.00 -12.00 10.63
CA PHE A 32 -7.00 -11.33 9.79
C PHE A 32 -8.06 -12.30 9.27
N ASN A 33 -7.65 -13.47 8.80
CA ASN A 33 -8.56 -14.50 8.32
C ASN A 33 -9.42 -15.12 9.44
N SER A 34 -8.92 -15.21 10.68
CA SER A 34 -9.73 -15.67 11.83
C SER A 34 -10.77 -14.65 12.27
N LEU A 35 -10.51 -13.35 12.06
CA LEU A 35 -11.44 -12.27 12.36
C LEU A 35 -12.45 -12.04 11.21
N ALA A 36 -12.22 -12.67 10.06
CA ALA A 36 -13.09 -12.61 8.90
C ALA A 36 -14.34 -13.49 9.09
N ASN A 37 -15.17 -13.18 10.09
CA ASN A 37 -16.45 -13.86 10.33
C ASN A 37 -17.45 -13.72 9.16
N ALA A 38 -17.19 -12.77 8.26
CA ALA A 38 -17.87 -12.67 6.98
C ALA A 38 -17.03 -11.95 5.91
N SER A 39 -15.95 -11.23 6.26
CA SER A 39 -15.26 -10.19 5.47
C SER A 39 -14.33 -10.66 4.32
N GLY A 40 -14.29 -11.96 4.06
CA GLY A 40 -13.47 -12.56 2.99
C GLY A 40 -12.09 -12.97 3.50
N VAL A 41 -11.53 -14.00 2.86
CA VAL A 41 -10.21 -14.55 3.19
C VAL A 41 -9.17 -13.78 2.38
N LEU A 42 -8.18 -13.20 3.06
CA LEU A 42 -6.98 -12.70 2.40
C LEU A 42 -6.17 -13.93 1.94
N PRO A 43 -6.04 -14.17 0.63
CA PRO A 43 -5.32 -15.34 0.11
C PRO A 43 -3.79 -15.19 0.24
N LEU A 44 -3.33 -14.01 0.62
CA LEU A 44 -1.92 -13.67 0.74
C LEU A 44 -1.40 -13.90 2.16
N THR A 45 -0.17 -14.42 2.23
CA THR A 45 0.59 -14.58 3.48
C THR A 45 1.82 -13.66 3.53
N TYR A 46 1.97 -12.78 2.53
CA TYR A 46 3.07 -11.85 2.33
C TYR A 46 2.55 -10.57 1.68
N GLY A 47 3.35 -9.50 1.70
CA GLY A 47 2.96 -8.21 1.12
C GLY A 47 3.38 -7.03 1.96
N ALA A 48 3.22 -5.82 1.41
CA ALA A 48 3.25 -4.59 2.18
C ALA A 48 1.82 -4.19 2.55
N LEU A 49 1.47 -4.32 3.83
CA LEU A 49 0.16 -3.91 4.36
C LEU A 49 0.17 -2.39 4.59
N VAL A 50 -0.77 -1.68 3.97
CA VAL A 50 -0.96 -0.24 4.14
C VAL A 50 -1.67 0.03 5.47
N VAL A 51 -1.00 0.76 6.36
CA VAL A 51 -1.52 1.12 7.70
C VAL A 51 -1.92 2.59 7.80
N SER A 52 -1.41 3.44 6.90
CA SER A 52 -1.80 4.85 6.78
C SER A 52 -1.59 5.34 5.35
N VAL A 53 -2.36 6.34 4.95
CA VAL A 53 -2.24 6.99 3.63
C VAL A 53 -2.20 8.50 3.86
N ALA A 54 -1.19 9.17 3.32
CA ALA A 54 -1.05 10.61 3.40
C ALA A 54 -2.23 11.29 2.67
N PRO A 55 -2.99 12.19 3.34
CA PRO A 55 -4.07 12.92 2.70
C PRO A 55 -3.58 13.64 1.45
N ASN A 56 -4.33 13.56 0.35
CA ASN A 56 -3.97 14.15 -0.95
C ASN A 56 -2.63 13.66 -1.54
N GLY A 57 -1.96 12.68 -0.94
CA GLY A 57 -0.72 12.10 -1.46
C GLY A 57 -0.94 11.26 -2.73
N PRO A 58 0.14 10.85 -3.42
CA PRO A 58 0.08 10.05 -4.64
C PRO A 58 -0.83 8.83 -4.55
N ALA A 59 -0.65 8.00 -3.52
CA ALA A 59 -1.44 6.80 -3.30
C ALA A 59 -2.91 7.11 -2.95
N ALA A 60 -3.18 8.19 -2.20
CA ALA A 60 -4.55 8.61 -1.91
C ALA A 60 -5.30 9.00 -3.19
N ARG A 61 -4.66 9.76 -4.09
CA ARG A 61 -5.23 10.17 -5.39
C ARG A 61 -5.49 8.97 -6.29
N ALA A 62 -4.65 7.95 -6.19
CA ALA A 62 -4.83 6.68 -6.90
C ALA A 62 -5.88 5.75 -6.24
N GLY A 63 -6.43 6.12 -5.08
CA GLY A 63 -7.48 5.36 -4.41
C GLY A 63 -6.99 4.23 -3.52
N VAL A 64 -5.69 4.19 -3.17
CA VAL A 64 -5.13 3.30 -2.15
C VAL A 64 -5.69 3.67 -0.78
N ARG A 65 -5.97 2.65 0.04
CA ARG A 65 -6.63 2.79 1.35
C ARG A 65 -5.90 2.01 2.42
N ILE A 66 -6.15 2.38 3.66
CA ILE A 66 -5.76 1.59 4.83
C ILE A 66 -6.39 0.20 4.72
N GLY A 67 -5.59 -0.85 4.95
CA GLY A 67 -5.99 -2.25 4.81
C GLY A 67 -5.77 -2.85 3.42
N ASP A 68 -5.30 -2.06 2.45
CA ASP A 68 -4.81 -2.60 1.19
C ASP A 68 -3.47 -3.32 1.42
N VAL A 69 -3.32 -4.50 0.83
CA VAL A 69 -2.06 -5.25 0.81
C VAL A 69 -1.46 -5.18 -0.59
N ILE A 70 -0.30 -4.57 -0.72
CA ILE A 70 0.42 -4.47 -1.99
C ILE A 70 1.25 -5.75 -2.15
N ALA A 71 0.95 -6.52 -3.19
CA ALA A 71 1.62 -7.79 -3.48
C ALA A 71 2.58 -7.70 -4.67
N TYR A 72 2.33 -6.76 -5.60
CA TYR A 72 3.18 -6.50 -6.74
C TYR A 72 3.29 -4.99 -7.01
N ALA A 73 4.44 -4.57 -7.51
CA ALA A 73 4.69 -3.23 -8.03
C ALA A 73 5.43 -3.34 -9.36
N ASP A 74 4.87 -2.76 -10.43
CA ASP A 74 5.31 -2.89 -11.82
C ASP A 74 5.53 -4.35 -12.26
N GLY A 75 4.70 -5.26 -11.75
CA GLY A 75 4.77 -6.69 -12.00
C GLY A 75 5.85 -7.44 -11.19
N ALA A 76 6.70 -6.74 -10.43
CA ALA A 76 7.65 -7.35 -9.52
C ALA A 76 6.97 -7.76 -8.20
N PRO A 77 7.29 -8.93 -7.62
CA PRO A 77 6.70 -9.37 -6.36
C PRO A 77 7.21 -8.51 -5.18
N VAL A 78 6.30 -8.22 -4.25
CA VAL A 78 6.52 -7.44 -3.03
C VAL A 78 6.26 -8.35 -1.83
N PRO A 79 7.24 -9.15 -1.38
CA PRO A 79 7.06 -10.01 -0.22
C PRO A 79 7.07 -9.25 1.11
N THR A 80 7.73 -8.08 1.14
CA THR A 80 7.97 -7.29 2.36
C THR A 80 7.83 -5.80 2.09
N MET A 81 7.64 -5.01 3.16
CA MET A 81 7.65 -3.55 3.06
C MET A 81 8.99 -3.00 2.53
N ALA A 82 10.11 -3.61 2.92
CA ALA A 82 11.44 -3.20 2.49
C ALA A 82 11.58 -3.32 0.97
N ARG A 83 11.05 -4.40 0.38
CA ARG A 83 11.08 -4.57 -1.08
C ARG A 83 10.25 -3.51 -1.81
N LEU A 84 9.08 -3.14 -1.26
CA LEU A 84 8.30 -2.05 -1.84
C LEU A 84 9.04 -0.72 -1.75
N GLN A 85 9.68 -0.46 -0.61
CA GLN A 85 10.47 0.75 -0.41
C GLN A 85 11.63 0.85 -1.42
N GLU A 86 12.39 -0.24 -1.63
CA GLU A 86 13.43 -0.30 -2.65
C GLU A 86 12.89 0.03 -4.05
N LEU A 87 11.79 -0.60 -4.45
CA LEU A 87 11.17 -0.36 -5.76
C LEU A 87 10.72 1.10 -5.93
N VAL A 88 10.26 1.73 -4.86
CA VAL A 88 9.90 3.15 -4.83
C VAL A 88 11.14 4.05 -4.94
N GLU A 89 12.21 3.74 -4.23
CA GLU A 89 13.46 4.51 -4.27
C GLU A 89 14.18 4.39 -5.64
N GLU A 90 14.01 3.26 -6.33
CA GLU A 90 14.51 3.03 -7.67
C GLU A 90 13.69 3.74 -8.76
N ALA A 91 12.42 4.08 -8.48
CA ALA A 91 11.51 4.69 -9.44
C ALA A 91 11.79 6.20 -9.60
N PRO A 92 11.74 6.74 -10.84
CA PRO A 92 11.79 8.18 -11.06
C PRO A 92 10.58 8.92 -10.48
N VAL A 93 10.76 10.16 -10.05
CA VAL A 93 9.65 11.08 -9.76
C VAL A 93 8.80 11.26 -11.03
N GLY A 94 7.48 11.22 -10.89
CA GLY A 94 6.53 11.30 -12.00
C GLY A 94 6.37 10.00 -12.81
N HIS A 95 7.06 8.92 -12.44
CA HIS A 95 6.83 7.60 -13.05
C HIS A 95 5.46 7.05 -12.63
N PRO A 96 4.64 6.51 -13.55
CA PRO A 96 3.44 5.76 -13.19
C PRO A 96 3.83 4.36 -12.72
N MET A 97 3.70 4.10 -11.42
CA MET A 97 3.93 2.77 -10.83
C MET A 97 2.61 2.01 -10.72
N ARG A 98 2.54 0.82 -11.31
CA ARG A 98 1.37 -0.07 -11.24
C ARG A 98 1.45 -0.97 -10.01
N LEU A 99 0.50 -0.83 -9.09
CA LEU A 99 0.41 -1.64 -7.88
C LEU A 99 -0.70 -2.67 -8.02
N THR A 100 -0.41 -3.94 -7.73
CA THR A 100 -1.44 -4.95 -7.52
C THR A 100 -1.79 -5.00 -6.04
N ILE A 101 -2.98 -4.53 -5.70
CA ILE A 101 -3.46 -4.44 -4.32
C ILE A 101 -4.54 -5.49 -4.04
N PHE A 102 -4.51 -6.02 -2.83
CA PHE A 102 -5.54 -6.90 -2.28
C PHE A 102 -6.23 -6.13 -1.17
N ARG A 103 -7.47 -5.73 -1.43
CA ARG A 103 -8.24 -4.92 -0.49
C ARG A 103 -8.89 -5.80 0.55
N TYR A 104 -8.38 -5.74 1.78
CA TYR A 104 -9.08 -6.30 2.92
C TYR A 104 -10.10 -5.26 3.42
N GLN A 105 -11.40 -5.58 3.34
CA GLN A 105 -12.42 -4.71 3.91
C GLN A 105 -12.40 -4.81 5.43
N PHE A 106 -11.57 -3.98 6.07
CA PHE A 106 -11.84 -3.59 7.45
C PHE A 106 -13.18 -2.85 7.44
N LYS A 107 -14.22 -3.45 8.04
CA LYS A 107 -15.53 -2.81 8.21
C LYS A 107 -15.61 -2.30 9.66
N PRO A 108 -15.27 -1.02 9.96
CA PRO A 108 -15.58 -0.41 11.26
C PRO A 108 -17.08 -0.50 11.56
N ALA A 109 -17.92 -0.47 10.52
CA ALA A 109 -19.38 -0.63 10.63
C ALA A 109 -19.84 -2.01 11.11
N LEU A 110 -18.96 -3.04 11.14
CA LEU A 110 -19.29 -4.31 11.79
C LEU A 110 -19.38 -4.14 13.32
N TRP A 111 -18.68 -3.16 13.90
CA TRP A 111 -18.82 -2.78 15.31
C TRP A 111 -20.11 -2.02 15.62
N GLN A 112 -20.72 -1.34 14.64
CA GLN A 112 -22.02 -0.68 14.82
C GLN A 112 -23.23 -1.52 14.38
N ARG A 113 -23.04 -2.55 13.56
CA ARG A 113 -24.11 -3.34 12.94
C ARG A 113 -24.19 -4.81 13.38
N ILE A 114 -23.70 -5.12 14.59
CA ILE A 114 -24.19 -6.28 15.37
C ILE A 114 -25.63 -6.02 15.90
N LEU A 115 -26.22 -4.87 15.56
CA LEU A 115 -27.65 -4.58 15.67
C LEU A 115 -28.50 -4.93 14.42
N GLY A 116 -27.97 -5.65 13.40
CA GLY A 116 -28.83 -6.35 12.43
C GLY A 116 -28.35 -6.43 10.96
N LYS A 117 -28.16 -7.67 10.48
CA LYS A 117 -27.95 -8.20 9.10
C LYS A 117 -26.53 -8.17 8.48
N PRO A 118 -26.02 -9.34 7.99
CA PRO A 118 -24.69 -9.44 7.40
C PRO A 118 -24.65 -8.81 6.00
N ALA A 119 -23.69 -7.92 5.78
CA ALA A 119 -23.27 -7.55 4.42
C ALA A 119 -22.19 -8.54 3.98
N ILE A 120 -22.52 -9.38 3.00
CA ILE A 120 -21.53 -10.17 2.26
C ILE A 120 -20.47 -9.17 1.75
N PRO A 121 -19.20 -9.27 2.13
CA PRO A 121 -18.15 -8.47 1.52
C PRO A 121 -18.04 -8.85 0.04
N PRO A 122 -17.66 -7.93 -0.85
CA PRO A 122 -17.21 -8.34 -2.16
C PRO A 122 -16.02 -9.30 -1.99
N PRO A 123 -15.84 -10.29 -2.89
CA PRO A 123 -14.67 -11.16 -2.87
C PRO A 123 -13.40 -10.31 -2.87
N VAL A 124 -12.36 -10.78 -2.15
CA VAL A 124 -11.01 -10.21 -2.23
C VAL A 124 -10.56 -10.35 -3.69
N LYS A 125 -10.74 -9.29 -4.48
CA LYS A 125 -10.21 -9.18 -5.83
C LYS A 125 -8.91 -8.40 -5.74
N SER A 126 -7.89 -8.89 -6.44
CA SER A 126 -6.74 -8.07 -6.78
C SER A 126 -7.21 -6.93 -7.68
N GLU A 127 -6.87 -5.70 -7.33
CA GLU A 127 -7.10 -4.51 -8.15
C GLU A 127 -5.74 -3.98 -8.60
N GLU A 128 -5.62 -3.59 -9.87
CA GLU A 128 -4.44 -2.86 -10.34
C GLU A 128 -4.70 -1.37 -10.19
N VAL A 129 -3.82 -0.68 -9.49
CA VAL A 129 -3.89 0.75 -9.22
C VAL A 129 -2.61 1.40 -9.71
N GLU A 130 -2.73 2.37 -10.61
CA GLU A 130 -1.60 3.15 -11.09
C GLU A 130 -1.40 4.37 -10.18
N VAL A 131 -0.21 4.49 -9.62
CA VAL A 131 0.18 5.61 -8.75
C VAL A 131 1.24 6.44 -9.45
N LEU A 132 0.96 7.72 -9.67
CA LEU A 132 1.94 8.66 -10.18
C LEU A 132 2.89 9.09 -9.06
N MET A 133 4.14 8.63 -9.12
CA MET A 133 5.14 8.87 -8.08
C MET A 133 5.34 10.37 -7.79
N GLY A 134 5.12 10.77 -6.54
CA GLY A 134 5.35 12.14 -6.09
C GLY A 134 6.82 12.41 -5.79
N ASP A 135 7.16 13.68 -5.61
CA ASP A 135 8.47 14.08 -5.09
C ASP A 135 8.43 14.07 -3.56
N LEU A 136 9.40 13.42 -2.91
CA LEU A 136 9.47 13.38 -1.44
C LEU A 136 9.56 14.77 -0.81
N ARG A 137 10.03 15.80 -1.53
CA ARG A 137 10.05 17.18 -1.05
C ARG A 137 8.65 17.72 -0.75
N ASP A 138 7.64 17.26 -1.49
CA ASP A 138 6.23 17.62 -1.28
C ASP A 138 5.66 16.98 0.00
N ALA A 139 6.31 15.91 0.50
CA ALA A 139 5.91 15.19 1.71
C ALA A 139 6.32 15.90 3.01
N SER A 140 7.19 16.91 2.95
CA SER A 140 7.76 17.60 4.11
C SER A 140 6.74 18.30 5.03
N SER A 141 5.51 18.46 4.57
CA SER A 141 4.40 19.05 5.33
C SER A 141 3.47 18.04 6.01
N PHE A 142 3.72 16.74 5.86
CA PHE A 142 2.83 15.66 6.30
C PHE A 142 3.32 14.87 7.52
N TRP A 143 4.50 15.20 8.07
CA TRP A 143 5.11 14.58 9.26
C TRP A 143 5.40 15.61 10.35
#